data_AF-A0A388KA77-F1
#
_entry.id   AF-A0A388KA77-F1
#
_cell.length_a   1.000
_cell.length_b   1.000
_cell.length_c   1.000
_cell.angle_alpha   90.00
_cell.angle_beta   90.00
_cell.angle_gamma   90.00
#
_symmetry.space_group_name_H-M   'P 1'
#
loop_
_entity.id
_entity.type
_entity.pdbx_description
1 polymer ?
#
loop_
_entity_poly.entity_id
_entity_poly.type
_entity_poly.pdbx_seq_one_letter_code
_entity_poly.pdbx_strand_id
1 'polypeptide(L)'
;MVDKLNAQTIRNAGPLPHIDDLLERLGGAKFFSKLDLKLGYHQLEIRKEDRYKTAFKTRYGHFEWLVMPFGLTNAPATFQAAITTEFRHMLDRYVLIYLDDILVYSQSLEEHVEHLRTVLERLRQTKYKANHDKCEFERQELEYLGHYVTPQDIHPLTDKIEALRVWPEPTNTTGVLSFMGLAGYRIAAPMTRLQSAKVPFVFDDDARRSFQTLKMAMLMAPVLSIYDPTLPMRVTTDASGYGIGAVLEQHDRDDWHPVEYFSHKVSPINSLDDARKKELLAFVMALKRW
;
A
#
# COMPACT_ATOMS: atom_id res chain seq x y z
N MET A 1 -15.04 -24.95 1.18
CA MET A 1 -16.15 -24.67 2.12
C MET A 1 -16.29 -23.17 2.31
N VAL A 2 -15.20 -22.51 2.70
CA VAL A 2 -15.11 -21.05 2.81
C VAL A 2 -15.51 -20.33 1.51
N ASP A 3 -15.13 -20.83 0.33
CA ASP A 3 -15.46 -20.18 -0.95
C ASP A 3 -16.96 -20.09 -1.24
N LYS A 4 -17.74 -21.12 -0.88
CA LYS A 4 -19.20 -21.12 -1.06
C LYS A 4 -19.88 -20.14 -0.11
N LEU A 5 -19.40 -20.06 1.13
CA LEU A 5 -19.88 -19.08 2.12
C LEU A 5 -19.54 -17.65 1.67
N ASN A 6 -18.31 -17.44 1.22
CA ASN A 6 -17.82 -16.17 0.69
C ASN A 6 -18.66 -15.66 -0.49
N ALA A 7 -19.06 -16.56 -1.40
CA ALA A 7 -19.92 -16.20 -2.53
C ALA A 7 -21.33 -15.75 -2.12
N GLN A 8 -21.82 -16.19 -0.96
CA GLN A 8 -23.13 -15.82 -0.41
C GLN A 8 -23.05 -14.65 0.59
N THR A 9 -21.85 -14.22 0.95
CA THR A 9 -21.63 -13.15 1.91
C THR A 9 -21.60 -11.81 1.18
N ILE A 10 -22.39 -10.86 1.66
CA ILE A 10 -22.35 -9.48 1.14
C ILE A 10 -20.96 -8.91 1.44
N ARG A 11 -20.25 -8.51 0.38
CA ARG A 11 -18.89 -7.99 0.49
C ARG A 11 -18.90 -6.65 1.20
N ASN A 12 -18.09 -6.53 2.25
CA ASN A 12 -17.80 -5.26 2.89
C ASN A 12 -16.56 -4.66 2.22
N ALA A 13 -16.77 -3.61 1.43
CA ALA A 13 -15.68 -2.83 0.82
C ALA A 13 -15.17 -1.73 1.77
N GLY A 14 -15.20 -1.98 3.09
CA GLY A 14 -14.68 -1.07 4.10
C GLY A 14 -13.26 -0.63 3.72
N PRO A 15 -12.95 0.68 3.79
CA PRO A 15 -11.71 1.18 3.23
C PRO A 15 -10.54 0.66 4.06
N LEU A 16 -9.67 -0.11 3.41
CA LEU A 16 -8.31 -0.28 3.91
C LEU A 16 -7.53 0.99 3.56
N PRO A 17 -6.70 1.51 4.47
CA PRO A 17 -5.87 2.67 4.15
C PRO A 17 -4.93 2.33 2.99
N HIS A 18 -4.69 3.31 2.12
CA HIS A 18 -3.68 3.17 1.07
C HIS A 18 -2.30 3.13 1.73
N ILE A 19 -1.40 2.28 1.23
CA ILE A 19 -0.08 2.10 1.84
C ILE A 19 0.71 3.40 1.76
N ASP A 20 0.67 4.08 0.62
CA ASP A 20 1.38 5.35 0.41
C ASP A 20 0.90 6.43 1.39
N ASP A 21 -0.41 6.57 1.60
CA ASP A 21 -0.99 7.52 2.57
C ASP A 21 -0.48 7.27 4.00
N LEU A 22 -0.25 5.99 4.37
CA LEU A 22 0.33 5.65 5.67
C LEU A 22 1.81 6.03 5.74
N LEU A 23 2.57 5.72 4.68
CA LEU A 23 4.00 6.00 4.61
C LEU A 23 4.31 7.50 4.65
N GLU A 24 3.49 8.34 4.02
CA GLU A 24 3.59 9.81 4.08
C GLU A 24 3.47 10.36 5.51
N ARG A 25 2.76 9.66 6.43
CA ARG A 25 2.61 10.11 7.82
C ARG A 25 3.87 9.94 8.67
N LEU A 26 4.89 9.26 8.16
CA LEU A 26 6.14 9.01 8.86
C LEU A 26 7.10 10.21 8.83
N GLY A 27 6.72 11.31 8.16
CA GLY A 27 7.53 12.51 8.01
C GLY A 27 8.04 13.05 9.35
N GLY A 28 9.37 13.21 9.44
CA GLY A 28 10.05 13.73 10.63
C GLY A 28 10.20 12.74 11.79
N ALA A 29 9.67 11.53 11.68
CA ALA A 29 9.87 10.49 12.69
C ALA A 29 11.30 9.93 12.65
N LYS A 30 11.86 9.60 13.82
CA LYS A 30 13.22 9.07 13.97
C LYS A 30 13.29 7.73 14.68
N PHE A 31 12.23 7.39 15.40
CA PHE A 31 12.11 6.17 16.18
C PHE A 31 10.83 5.45 15.83
N PHE A 32 10.94 4.16 15.57
CA PHE A 32 9.90 3.28 15.08
C PHE A 32 9.84 2.00 15.92
N SER A 33 8.64 1.52 16.18
CA SER A 33 8.41 0.19 16.76
C SER A 33 7.26 -0.48 16.04
N LYS A 34 7.47 -1.71 15.58
CA LYS A 34 6.46 -2.52 14.90
C LYS A 34 5.95 -3.60 15.85
N LEU A 35 4.64 -3.62 16.09
CA LEU A 35 3.97 -4.64 16.89
C LEU A 35 3.16 -5.54 15.97
N ASP A 36 3.54 -6.83 15.89
CA ASP A 36 2.80 -7.87 15.17
C ASP A 36 1.74 -8.46 16.10
N LEU A 37 0.47 -8.42 15.70
CA LEU A 37 -0.59 -9.04 16.49
C LEU A 37 -0.64 -10.56 16.32
N LYS A 38 -0.62 -11.28 17.44
CA LYS A 38 -0.62 -12.74 17.46
C LYS A 38 -1.93 -13.31 16.92
N LEU A 39 -1.86 -14.07 15.84
CA LEU A 39 -3.03 -14.72 15.23
C LEU A 39 -4.16 -13.71 14.92
N GLY A 40 -3.81 -12.48 14.53
CA GLY A 40 -4.67 -11.41 13.99
C GLY A 40 -6.17 -11.61 14.17
N TYR A 41 -6.81 -12.15 13.14
CA TYR A 41 -8.26 -12.36 13.07
C TYR A 41 -8.84 -13.24 14.18
N HIS A 42 -8.10 -14.22 14.70
CA HIS A 42 -8.57 -15.08 15.80
C HIS A 42 -8.75 -14.33 17.12
N GLN A 43 -8.33 -13.06 17.20
CA GLN A 43 -8.56 -12.22 18.38
C GLN A 43 -9.94 -11.56 18.39
N LEU A 44 -10.67 -11.60 17.26
CA LEU A 44 -12.04 -11.07 17.16
C LEU A 44 -13.08 -12.18 17.28
N GLU A 45 -14.05 -11.98 18.17
CA GLU A 45 -15.18 -12.90 18.31
C GLU A 45 -16.17 -12.75 17.15
N ILE A 46 -16.68 -13.89 16.66
CA ILE A 46 -17.82 -13.91 15.76
C ILE A 46 -19.08 -13.72 16.60
N ARG A 47 -19.95 -12.82 16.12
CA ARG A 47 -21.30 -12.63 16.67
C ARG A 47 -22.01 -13.97 16.81
N LYS A 48 -22.67 -14.20 17.95
CA LYS A 48 -23.23 -15.52 18.29
C LYS A 48 -24.17 -16.05 17.22
N GLU A 49 -24.95 -15.16 16.63
CA GLU A 49 -25.89 -15.40 15.54
C GLU A 49 -25.24 -15.80 14.22
N ASP A 50 -23.95 -15.53 14.02
CA ASP A 50 -23.24 -15.81 12.76
C ASP A 50 -22.30 -17.02 12.85
N ARG A 51 -22.05 -17.58 14.05
CA ARG A 51 -21.10 -18.69 14.28
C ARG A 51 -21.42 -19.92 13.44
N TYR A 52 -22.70 -20.30 13.38
CA TYR A 52 -23.16 -21.47 12.63
C TYR A 52 -22.83 -21.40 11.14
N LYS A 53 -22.67 -20.19 10.57
CA LYS A 53 -22.31 -19.99 9.15
C LYS A 53 -20.88 -20.46 8.86
N THR A 54 -20.03 -20.50 9.89
CA THR A 54 -18.63 -20.93 9.79
C THR A 54 -18.44 -22.42 10.05
N ALA A 55 -19.52 -23.18 10.19
CA ALA A 55 -19.46 -24.57 10.59
C ALA A 55 -18.72 -25.45 9.57
N PHE A 56 -17.93 -26.40 10.07
CA PHE A 56 -17.11 -27.33 9.30
C PHE A 56 -17.18 -28.74 9.85
N LYS A 57 -17.01 -29.73 8.96
CA LYS A 57 -17.04 -31.15 9.30
C LYS A 57 -15.64 -31.74 9.30
N THR A 58 -15.35 -32.54 10.31
CA THR A 58 -14.20 -33.44 10.35
C THR A 58 -14.70 -34.87 10.50
N ARG A 59 -13.81 -35.87 10.41
CA ARG A 59 -14.17 -37.27 10.71
C ARG A 59 -14.67 -37.48 12.15
N TYR A 60 -14.46 -36.49 13.03
CA TYR A 60 -14.79 -36.55 14.45
C TYR A 60 -16.02 -35.72 14.83
N GLY A 61 -16.67 -35.05 13.88
CA GLY A 61 -17.89 -34.31 14.15
C GLY A 61 -18.01 -32.99 13.42
N HIS A 62 -18.96 -32.19 13.88
CA HIS A 62 -19.29 -30.88 13.35
C HIS A 62 -18.86 -29.81 14.35
N PHE A 63 -18.13 -28.82 13.86
CA PHE A 63 -17.54 -27.75 14.67
C PHE A 63 -17.87 -26.40 14.04
N GLU A 64 -17.88 -25.34 14.83
CA GLU A 64 -18.05 -23.97 14.37
C GLU A 64 -16.98 -23.08 14.99
N TRP A 65 -16.68 -21.96 14.33
CA TRP A 65 -15.72 -21.00 14.85
C TRP A 65 -16.39 -20.03 15.82
N LEU A 66 -15.76 -19.81 16.97
CA LEU A 66 -16.17 -18.80 17.95
C LEU A 66 -15.50 -17.45 17.68
N VAL A 67 -14.31 -17.47 17.08
CA VAL A 67 -13.48 -16.34 16.69
C VAL A 67 -13.27 -16.35 15.19
N MET A 68 -12.97 -15.20 14.60
CA MET A 68 -12.95 -15.01 13.15
C MET A 68 -11.83 -15.81 12.48
N PRO A 69 -12.12 -16.88 11.72
CA PRO A 69 -11.11 -17.67 11.05
C PRO A 69 -10.56 -16.95 9.82
N PHE A 70 -9.36 -17.36 9.41
CA PHE A 70 -8.80 -16.98 8.11
C PHE A 70 -9.69 -17.46 6.94
N GLY A 71 -9.69 -16.68 5.87
CA GLY A 71 -10.37 -17.00 4.60
C GLY A 71 -11.77 -16.42 4.45
N LEU A 72 -12.41 -15.89 5.50
CA LEU A 72 -13.68 -15.17 5.35
C LEU A 72 -13.46 -13.89 4.54
N THR A 73 -14.31 -13.63 3.54
CA THR A 73 -14.14 -12.48 2.62
C THR A 73 -14.03 -11.14 3.33
N ASN A 74 -14.78 -10.94 4.41
CA ASN A 74 -14.80 -9.65 5.12
C ASN A 74 -13.84 -9.60 6.32
N ALA A 75 -13.08 -10.66 6.60
CA ALA A 75 -12.21 -10.70 7.78
C ALA A 75 -11.21 -9.52 7.85
N PRO A 76 -10.46 -9.19 6.77
CA PRO A 76 -9.53 -8.06 6.79
C PRO A 76 -10.22 -6.72 7.09
N ALA A 77 -11.34 -6.44 6.42
CA ALA A 77 -12.07 -5.18 6.58
C ALA A 77 -12.69 -5.05 7.98
N THR A 78 -13.23 -6.14 8.53
CA THR A 78 -13.77 -6.15 9.90
C THR A 78 -12.66 -5.98 10.93
N PHE A 79 -11.51 -6.64 10.73
CA PHE A 79 -10.37 -6.52 11.63
C PHE A 79 -9.82 -5.09 11.64
N GLN A 80 -9.56 -4.53 10.46
CA GLN A 80 -9.14 -3.14 10.31
C GLN A 80 -10.12 -2.18 11.02
N ALA A 81 -11.42 -2.30 10.78
CA ALA A 81 -12.40 -1.40 11.38
C ALA A 81 -12.42 -1.50 12.92
N ALA A 82 -12.28 -2.71 13.47
CA ALA A 82 -12.24 -2.93 14.91
C ALA A 82 -10.98 -2.29 15.53
N ILE A 83 -9.81 -2.59 15.00
CA ILE A 83 -8.55 -2.08 15.56
C ILE A 83 -8.40 -0.56 15.37
N THR A 84 -8.78 -0.03 14.20
CA THR A 84 -8.83 1.43 13.95
C THR A 84 -9.77 2.13 14.93
N THR A 85 -10.87 1.49 15.34
CA THR A 85 -11.78 2.06 16.34
C THR A 85 -11.13 2.12 17.73
N GLU A 86 -10.41 1.07 18.14
CA GLU A 86 -9.75 1.02 19.45
C GLU A 86 -8.60 2.03 19.59
N PHE A 87 -7.88 2.28 18.50
CA PHE A 87 -6.70 3.16 18.46
C PHE A 87 -7.00 4.56 17.92
N ARG A 88 -8.28 4.90 17.66
CA ARG A 88 -8.70 6.11 16.93
C ARG A 88 -8.03 7.43 17.33
N HIS A 89 -7.74 7.61 18.62
CA HIS A 89 -7.17 8.84 19.17
C HIS A 89 -5.64 8.96 19.01
N MET A 90 -4.98 7.86 18.60
CA MET A 90 -3.54 7.75 18.37
C MET A 90 -3.19 7.70 16.88
N LEU A 91 -4.16 7.33 16.04
CA LEU A 91 -3.99 7.21 14.59
C LEU A 91 -3.49 8.51 13.97
N ASP A 92 -2.61 8.38 12.98
CA ASP A 92 -2.01 9.48 12.20
C ASP A 92 -1.26 10.53 13.03
N ARG A 93 -1.06 10.27 14.33
CA ARG A 93 -0.29 11.11 15.25
C ARG A 93 1.02 10.44 15.64
N TYR A 94 0.94 9.19 16.07
CA TYR A 94 2.08 8.35 16.44
C TYR A 94 1.80 6.85 16.28
N VAL A 95 0.66 6.49 15.71
CA VAL A 95 0.26 5.11 15.42
C VAL A 95 -0.26 5.00 13.99
N LEU A 96 0.25 4.05 13.23
CA LEU A 96 -0.32 3.59 11.97
C LEU A 96 -0.71 2.13 12.12
N ILE A 97 -1.83 1.73 11.53
CA ILE A 97 -2.31 0.35 11.61
C ILE A 97 -2.72 -0.15 10.24
N TYR A 98 -2.15 -1.27 9.85
CA TYR A 98 -2.53 -2.00 8.65
C TYR A 98 -2.73 -3.47 9.01
N LEU A 99 -3.99 -3.89 9.06
CA LEU A 99 -4.39 -5.22 9.52
C LEU A 99 -3.74 -5.55 10.87
N ASP A 100 -2.90 -6.59 10.90
CA ASP A 100 -2.28 -7.13 12.11
C ASP A 100 -1.00 -6.38 12.54
N ASP A 101 -0.50 -5.46 11.71
CA ASP A 101 0.69 -4.67 11.98
C ASP A 101 0.32 -3.29 12.57
N ILE A 102 0.85 -3.01 13.75
CA ILE A 102 0.78 -1.69 14.40
C ILE A 102 2.16 -1.07 14.38
N LEU A 103 2.32 0.06 13.69
CA LEU A 103 3.54 0.85 13.72
C LEU A 103 3.39 2.04 14.66
N VAL A 104 4.28 2.15 15.64
CA VAL A 104 4.42 3.31 16.50
C VAL A 104 5.60 4.14 16.00
N TYR A 105 5.45 5.45 15.91
CA TYR A 105 6.49 6.35 15.39
C TYR A 105 6.56 7.67 16.19
N SER A 106 7.77 8.20 16.39
CA SER A 106 8.02 9.42 17.18
C SER A 106 9.26 10.18 16.71
N GLN A 107 9.37 11.46 17.08
CA GLN A 107 10.51 12.32 16.72
C GLN A 107 11.70 12.21 17.69
N SER A 108 11.43 11.91 18.96
CA SER A 108 12.44 11.69 20.00
C SER A 108 12.25 10.34 20.70
N LEU A 109 13.30 9.84 21.35
CA LEU A 109 13.25 8.58 22.09
C LEU A 109 12.32 8.71 23.30
N GLU A 110 12.36 9.86 23.99
CA GLU A 110 11.53 10.15 25.16
C GLU A 110 10.03 10.07 24.82
N GLU A 111 9.61 10.72 23.73
CA GLU A 111 8.25 10.62 23.21
C GLU A 111 7.92 9.18 22.79
N HIS A 112 8.88 8.47 22.19
CA HIS A 112 8.68 7.10 21.74
C HIS A 112 8.36 6.15 22.88
N VAL A 113 9.06 6.25 24.00
CA VAL A 113 8.78 5.45 25.20
C VAL A 113 7.39 5.73 25.75
N GLU A 114 6.94 6.99 25.74
CA GLU A 114 5.59 7.37 26.18
C GLU A 114 4.50 6.84 25.24
N HIS A 115 4.70 6.98 23.93
CA HIS A 115 3.79 6.44 22.91
C HIS A 115 3.69 4.92 23.01
N LEU A 116 4.82 4.21 23.11
CA LEU A 116 4.85 2.76 23.29
C LEU A 116 4.11 2.32 24.54
N ARG A 117 4.34 2.98 25.68
CA ARG A 117 3.62 2.68 26.94
C ARG A 117 2.12 2.80 26.75
N THR A 118 1.67 3.87 26.09
CA THR A 118 0.26 4.15 25.82
C THR A 118 -0.37 3.11 24.89
N VAL A 119 0.34 2.71 23.84
CA VAL A 119 -0.10 1.68 22.87
C VAL A 119 -0.17 0.30 23.53
N LEU A 120 0.85 -0.10 24.29
CA LEU A 120 0.89 -1.38 25.00
C LEU A 120 -0.19 -1.45 26.08
N GLU A 121 -0.46 -0.36 26.78
CA GLU A 121 -1.56 -0.26 27.74
C GLU A 121 -2.93 -0.43 27.05
N ARG A 122 -3.12 0.21 25.89
CA ARG A 122 -4.33 0.04 25.08
C ARG A 122 -4.52 -1.40 24.61
N LEU A 123 -3.47 -2.06 24.13
CA LEU A 123 -3.50 -3.48 23.77
C LEU A 123 -3.92 -4.35 24.97
N ARG A 124 -3.37 -4.07 26.15
CA ARG A 124 -3.72 -4.78 27.39
C ARG A 124 -5.20 -4.60 27.76
N GLN A 125 -5.72 -3.38 27.69
CA GLN A 125 -7.12 -3.06 28.02
C GLN A 125 -8.11 -3.73 27.06
N THR A 126 -7.78 -3.73 25.77
CA THR A 126 -8.57 -4.33 24.69
C THR A 126 -8.34 -5.83 24.53
N LYS A 127 -7.40 -6.39 25.30
CA LYS A 127 -7.00 -7.80 25.32
C LYS A 127 -6.39 -8.31 24.01
N TYR A 128 -5.97 -7.40 23.13
CA TYR A 128 -5.15 -7.78 21.98
C TYR A 128 -3.77 -8.22 22.46
N LYS A 129 -3.28 -9.31 21.87
CA LYS A 129 -1.99 -9.92 22.15
C LYS A 129 -1.06 -9.66 20.98
N ALA A 130 0.09 -9.09 21.29
CA ALA A 130 1.21 -9.00 20.35
C ALA A 130 2.06 -10.28 20.40
N ASN A 131 2.70 -10.59 19.29
CA ASN A 131 3.68 -11.65 19.18
C ASN A 131 5.07 -11.09 19.45
N HIS A 132 5.53 -11.21 20.69
CA HIS A 132 6.80 -10.64 21.15
C HIS A 132 7.99 -10.96 20.21
N ASP A 133 8.07 -12.18 19.70
CA ASP A 133 9.20 -12.64 18.86
C ASP A 133 9.23 -11.98 17.47
N LYS A 134 8.11 -11.40 17.04
CA LYS A 134 7.98 -10.67 15.77
C LYS A 134 7.89 -9.16 15.97
N CYS A 135 7.81 -8.69 17.21
CA CYS A 135 7.82 -7.26 17.49
C CYS A 135 9.24 -6.71 17.37
N GLU A 136 9.34 -5.49 16.87
CA GLU A 136 10.57 -4.73 16.78
C GLU A 136 10.37 -3.44 17.57
N PHE A 137 11.31 -3.12 18.46
CA PHE A 137 11.21 -1.96 19.36
C PHE A 137 12.37 -1.01 19.16
N GLU A 138 12.09 0.29 19.28
CA GLU A 138 13.08 1.39 19.30
C GLU A 138 14.10 1.31 18.16
N ARG A 139 13.62 1.07 16.95
CA ARG A 139 14.44 1.06 15.74
C ARG A 139 14.47 2.44 15.10
N GLN A 140 15.59 2.79 14.49
CA GLN A 140 15.65 3.94 13.58
C GLN A 140 15.37 3.53 12.15
N GLU A 141 15.54 2.25 11.84
CA GLU A 141 15.29 1.65 10.53
C GLU A 141 14.54 0.32 10.71
N LEU A 142 13.48 0.08 9.93
CA LEU A 142 12.75 -1.20 9.94
C LEU A 142 11.99 -1.47 8.65
N GLU A 143 11.59 -2.71 8.46
CA GLU A 143 10.68 -3.10 7.39
C GLU A 143 9.21 -2.90 7.79
N TYR A 144 8.47 -2.14 6.98
CA TYR A 144 7.03 -1.92 7.16
C TYR A 144 6.30 -1.90 5.81
N LEU A 145 5.23 -2.70 5.69
CA LEU A 145 4.40 -2.81 4.48
C LEU A 145 5.19 -3.02 3.18
N GLY A 146 6.29 -3.77 3.28
CA GLY A 146 7.17 -4.09 2.16
C GLY A 146 8.06 -2.93 1.69
N HIS A 147 8.29 -1.96 2.55
CA HIS A 147 9.25 -0.87 2.40
C HIS A 147 10.23 -0.91 3.57
N TYR A 148 11.47 -0.47 3.34
CA TYR A 148 12.47 -0.18 4.36
C TYR A 148 12.35 1.29 4.74
N VAL A 149 11.95 1.55 5.97
CA VAL A 149 11.72 2.91 6.50
C VAL A 149 12.94 3.34 7.28
N THR A 150 13.42 4.55 7.04
CA THR A 150 14.47 5.23 7.80
C THR A 150 13.99 6.62 8.24
N PRO A 151 14.73 7.37 9.07
CA PRO A 151 14.32 8.71 9.48
C PRO A 151 14.34 9.75 8.34
N GLN A 152 15.09 9.47 7.28
CA GLN A 152 15.26 10.36 6.13
C GLN A 152 14.38 9.92 4.95
N ASP A 153 14.34 8.62 4.70
CA ASP A 153 13.92 8.07 3.42
C ASP A 153 13.09 6.79 3.58
N ILE A 154 12.25 6.51 2.58
CA ILE A 154 11.50 5.26 2.44
C ILE A 154 11.95 4.58 1.15
N HIS A 155 12.45 3.35 1.28
CA HIS A 155 12.94 2.57 0.15
C HIS A 155 12.08 1.32 -0.07
N PRO A 156 11.83 0.90 -1.31
CA PRO A 156 11.38 -0.47 -1.57
C PRO A 156 12.44 -1.48 -1.06
N LEU A 157 12.00 -2.62 -0.51
CA LEU A 157 12.93 -3.67 -0.04
C LEU A 157 13.85 -4.16 -1.17
N THR A 158 15.13 -4.39 -0.86
CA THR A 158 16.15 -4.83 -1.83
C THR A 158 15.79 -6.13 -2.54
N ASP A 159 15.11 -7.06 -1.86
CA ASP A 159 14.63 -8.30 -2.47
C ASP A 159 13.55 -8.06 -3.53
N LYS A 160 12.70 -7.04 -3.36
CA LYS A 160 11.75 -6.62 -4.40
C LYS A 160 12.48 -6.01 -5.59
N ILE A 161 13.56 -5.27 -5.35
CA ILE A 161 14.43 -4.70 -6.40
C ILE A 161 15.11 -5.82 -7.18
N GLU A 162 15.66 -6.84 -6.51
CA GLU A 162 16.30 -7.97 -7.19
C GLU A 162 15.27 -8.84 -7.93
N ALA A 163 14.09 -9.09 -7.33
CA ALA A 163 12.98 -9.77 -8.01
C ALA A 163 12.52 -9.02 -9.27
N LEU A 164 12.48 -7.69 -9.20
CA LEU A 164 12.26 -6.83 -10.37
C LEU A 164 13.40 -6.97 -11.38
N ARG A 165 14.66 -6.99 -10.95
CA ARG A 165 15.84 -7.11 -11.83
C ARG A 165 15.82 -8.39 -12.64
N VAL A 166 15.51 -9.53 -12.01
CA VAL A 166 15.44 -10.84 -12.69
C VAL A 166 14.08 -11.14 -13.30
N TRP A 167 13.10 -10.23 -13.20
CA TRP A 167 11.74 -10.44 -13.70
C TRP A 167 11.76 -10.81 -15.20
N PRO A 168 11.22 -11.99 -15.59
CA PRO A 168 11.28 -12.47 -16.96
C PRO A 168 10.31 -11.71 -17.86
N GLU A 169 10.60 -11.67 -19.16
CA GLU A 169 9.67 -11.08 -20.12
C GLU A 169 8.32 -11.83 -20.11
N PRO A 170 7.19 -11.12 -20.07
CA PRO A 170 5.89 -11.76 -20.10
C PRO A 170 5.66 -12.58 -21.37
N THR A 171 5.28 -13.84 -21.22
CA THR A 171 4.95 -14.73 -22.34
C THR A 171 3.46 -14.87 -22.58
N ASN A 172 2.63 -14.28 -21.71
CA ASN A 172 1.17 -14.31 -21.80
C ASN A 172 0.53 -13.10 -21.10
N THR A 173 -0.78 -12.94 -21.30
CA THR A 173 -1.59 -11.86 -20.70
C THR A 173 -1.54 -11.85 -19.17
N THR A 174 -1.50 -13.01 -18.51
CA THR A 174 -1.41 -13.10 -17.05
C THR A 174 -0.08 -12.54 -16.53
N GLY A 175 1.03 -12.82 -17.22
CA GLY A 175 2.35 -12.27 -16.91
C GLY A 175 2.39 -10.76 -17.08
N VAL A 176 1.75 -10.23 -18.12
CA VAL A 176 1.61 -8.77 -18.33
C VAL A 176 0.77 -8.15 -17.22
N LEU A 177 -0.37 -8.74 -16.86
CA LEU A 177 -1.22 -8.26 -15.78
C LEU A 177 -0.49 -8.26 -14.43
N SER A 178 0.30 -9.29 -14.15
CA SER A 178 1.10 -9.40 -12.93
C SER A 178 2.15 -8.30 -12.84
N PHE A 179 2.91 -8.09 -13.92
CA PHE A 179 3.91 -7.02 -13.97
C PHE A 179 3.27 -5.62 -13.89
N MET A 180 2.19 -5.39 -14.64
CA MET A 180 1.48 -4.11 -14.66
C MET A 180 0.77 -3.79 -13.34
N GLY A 181 0.35 -4.82 -12.59
CA GLY A 181 -0.18 -4.67 -11.23
C GLY A 181 0.88 -4.18 -10.23
N LEU A 182 2.15 -4.56 -10.44
CA LEU A 182 3.27 -4.09 -9.63
C LEU A 182 3.78 -2.71 -10.05
N ALA A 183 3.84 -2.43 -11.35
CA ALA A 183 4.40 -1.19 -11.90
C ALA A 183 3.55 0.07 -11.66
N GLY A 184 2.33 -0.08 -11.12
CA GLY A 184 1.36 1.01 -11.05
C GLY A 184 0.89 1.37 -12.46
N TYR A 185 -0.28 0.86 -12.86
CA TYR A 185 -0.82 1.07 -14.20
C TYR A 185 -0.74 2.56 -14.64
N ARG A 186 -0.12 2.84 -15.81
CA ARG A 186 -0.75 3.57 -16.96
C ARG A 186 0.17 4.23 -17.99
N ILE A 187 1.48 4.26 -17.83
CA ILE A 187 2.36 5.04 -18.74
C ILE A 187 2.78 4.24 -20.00
N ALA A 188 2.61 2.92 -20.01
CA ALA A 188 2.99 2.07 -21.13
C ALA A 188 1.79 1.66 -22.01
N ALA A 189 1.46 2.48 -23.02
CA ALA A 189 0.42 2.13 -23.99
C ALA A 189 0.66 0.76 -24.69
N PRO A 190 1.90 0.40 -25.09
CA PRO A 190 2.18 -0.92 -25.69
C PRO A 190 1.88 -2.09 -24.76
N MET A 191 2.23 -1.98 -23.47
CA MET A 191 1.95 -3.01 -22.45
C MET A 191 0.47 -3.09 -22.08
N THR A 192 -0.22 -1.95 -22.06
CA THR A 192 -1.66 -1.89 -21.73
C THR A 192 -2.51 -2.62 -22.76
N ARG A 193 -2.13 -2.58 -24.04
CA ARG A 193 -2.80 -3.33 -25.12
C ARG A 193 -2.82 -4.85 -24.85
N LEU A 194 -1.72 -5.38 -24.29
CA LEU A 194 -1.54 -6.82 -24.06
C LEU A 194 -2.31 -7.37 -22.86
N GLN A 195 -2.98 -6.50 -22.08
CA GLN A 195 -3.85 -6.91 -20.97
C GLN A 195 -5.23 -7.37 -21.42
N SER A 196 -5.63 -7.03 -22.65
CA SER A 196 -6.96 -7.36 -23.17
C SER A 196 -7.00 -8.77 -23.73
N ALA A 197 -7.89 -9.61 -23.21
CA ALA A 197 -8.17 -10.93 -23.79
C ALA A 197 -8.78 -10.87 -25.22
N LYS A 198 -9.16 -9.67 -25.70
CA LYS A 198 -9.70 -9.46 -27.05
C LYS A 198 -8.62 -9.29 -28.12
N VAL A 199 -7.36 -9.13 -27.72
CA VAL A 199 -6.22 -8.92 -28.64
C VAL A 199 -5.32 -10.15 -28.58
N PRO A 200 -4.91 -10.73 -29.73
CA PRO A 200 -3.91 -11.79 -29.75
C PRO A 200 -2.64 -11.34 -29.02
N PHE A 201 -2.11 -12.20 -28.15
CA PHE A 201 -0.89 -11.88 -27.42
C PHE A 201 0.30 -11.89 -28.38
N VAL A 202 0.80 -10.71 -28.71
CA VAL A 202 2.02 -10.52 -29.51
C VAL A 202 2.94 -9.58 -28.75
N PHE A 203 4.01 -10.13 -28.17
CA PHE A 203 5.01 -9.36 -27.46
C PHE A 203 6.07 -8.86 -28.45
N ASP A 204 5.67 -7.85 -29.22
CA ASP A 204 6.46 -7.18 -30.26
C ASP A 204 7.57 -6.29 -29.66
N ASP A 205 8.42 -5.73 -30.52
CA ASP A 205 9.56 -4.92 -30.10
C ASP A 205 9.14 -3.64 -29.34
N ASP A 206 7.97 -3.09 -29.65
CA ASP A 206 7.40 -1.94 -28.95
C ASP A 206 6.97 -2.31 -27.52
N ALA A 207 6.29 -3.45 -27.34
CA ALA A 207 5.95 -3.98 -26.02
C ALA A 207 7.22 -4.32 -25.22
N ARG A 208 8.22 -4.94 -25.86
CA ARG A 208 9.50 -5.27 -25.23
C ARG A 208 10.26 -4.03 -24.78
N ARG A 209 10.37 -3.01 -25.63
CA ARG A 209 10.98 -1.73 -25.27
C ARG A 209 10.24 -1.08 -24.11
N SER A 210 8.91 -1.04 -24.18
CA SER A 210 8.08 -0.49 -23.12
C SER A 210 8.22 -1.24 -21.79
N PHE A 211 8.32 -2.58 -21.82
CA PHE A 211 8.59 -3.39 -20.64
C PHE A 211 9.96 -3.09 -20.03
N GLN A 212 11.01 -3.05 -20.84
CA GLN A 212 12.37 -2.75 -20.35
C GLN A 212 12.48 -1.32 -19.82
N THR A 213 11.83 -0.35 -20.47
CA THR A 213 11.77 1.04 -19.97
C THR A 213 11.07 1.11 -18.61
N LEU A 214 9.91 0.46 -18.45
CA LEU A 214 9.22 0.41 -17.15
C LEU A 214 10.06 -0.29 -16.09
N LYS A 215 10.64 -1.44 -16.43
CA LYS A 215 11.51 -2.22 -15.54
C LYS A 215 12.70 -1.38 -15.07
N MET A 216 13.39 -0.70 -15.99
CA MET A 216 14.48 0.20 -15.65
C MET A 216 14.01 1.40 -14.85
N ALA A 217 12.86 2.00 -15.16
CA ALA A 217 12.31 3.10 -14.38
C ALA A 217 11.96 2.69 -12.95
N MET A 218 11.48 1.46 -12.73
CA MET A 218 11.23 0.93 -11.39
C MET A 218 12.53 0.60 -10.64
N LEU A 219 13.57 0.14 -11.34
CA LEU A 219 14.89 -0.14 -10.75
C LEU A 219 15.68 1.13 -10.44
N MET A 220 15.51 2.17 -11.25
CA MET A 220 16.13 3.48 -11.12
C MET A 220 15.21 4.48 -10.40
N ALA A 221 14.04 4.02 -9.93
CA ALA A 221 13.08 4.88 -9.24
C ALA A 221 13.82 5.54 -8.09
N PRO A 222 13.90 6.88 -8.08
CA PRO A 222 14.61 7.56 -7.02
C PRO A 222 13.93 7.25 -5.69
N VAL A 223 14.75 7.29 -4.64
CA VAL A 223 14.30 7.26 -3.26
C VAL A 223 13.22 8.32 -3.11
N LEU A 224 12.03 7.92 -2.67
CA LEU A 224 11.00 8.89 -2.30
C LEU A 224 11.38 9.43 -0.93
N SER A 225 11.60 10.74 -0.87
CA SER A 225 11.76 11.42 0.41
C SER A 225 10.42 11.48 1.11
N ILE A 226 10.44 11.35 2.44
CA ILE A 226 9.22 11.42 3.23
C ILE A 226 8.71 12.87 3.22
N TYR A 227 7.41 13.05 2.98
CA TYR A 227 6.80 14.37 2.94
C TYR A 227 7.04 15.14 4.25
N ASP A 228 7.59 16.35 4.15
CA ASP A 228 7.78 17.28 5.26
C ASP A 228 6.98 18.57 5.01
N PRO A 229 5.91 18.85 5.77
CA PRO A 229 5.06 20.02 5.55
C PRO A 229 5.79 21.37 5.74
N THR A 230 7.01 21.38 6.28
CA THR A 230 7.81 22.58 6.51
C THR A 230 8.72 22.95 5.34
N LEU A 231 8.92 22.03 4.38
CA LEU A 231 9.82 22.24 3.25
C LEU A 231 9.10 22.86 2.04
N PRO A 232 9.80 23.72 1.24
CA PRO A 232 9.29 24.21 -0.02
C PRO A 232 8.96 23.05 -0.97
N MET A 233 7.80 23.11 -1.62
CA MET A 233 7.34 22.11 -2.57
C MET A 233 7.30 22.65 -4.00
N ARG A 234 7.60 21.77 -4.96
CA ARG A 234 7.47 22.01 -6.40
C ARG A 234 6.65 20.89 -7.00
N VAL A 235 5.71 21.25 -7.86
CA VAL A 235 5.00 20.30 -8.71
C VAL A 235 5.45 20.53 -10.15
N THR A 236 6.02 19.50 -10.77
CA THR A 236 6.41 19.51 -12.18
C THR A 236 5.43 18.61 -12.94
N THR A 237 4.72 19.15 -13.92
CA THR A 237 3.75 18.40 -14.74
C THR A 237 4.21 18.30 -16.19
N ASP A 238 3.85 17.20 -16.85
CA ASP A 238 4.07 16.98 -18.29
C ASP A 238 2.84 16.30 -18.91
N ALA A 239 2.50 16.65 -20.15
CA ALA A 239 1.39 16.05 -20.87
C ALA A 239 1.76 15.59 -22.28
N SER A 240 1.40 14.36 -22.60
CA SER A 240 1.57 13.77 -23.94
C SER A 240 0.22 13.44 -24.59
N GLY A 241 0.25 13.03 -25.87
CA GLY A 241 -0.93 12.51 -26.56
C GLY A 241 -1.54 11.26 -25.93
N TYR A 242 -0.80 10.55 -25.08
CA TYR A 242 -1.19 9.27 -24.49
C TYR A 242 -1.51 9.36 -22.99
N GLY A 243 -0.88 10.28 -22.28
CA GLY A 243 -0.93 10.34 -20.82
C GLY A 243 -0.36 11.65 -20.26
N ILE A 244 -0.73 11.90 -19.02
CA ILE A 244 -0.30 13.01 -18.16
C ILE A 244 0.61 12.42 -17.08
N GLY A 245 1.68 13.12 -16.75
CA GLY A 245 2.55 12.84 -15.61
C GLY A 245 2.70 14.09 -14.73
N ALA A 246 2.92 13.87 -13.43
CA ALA A 246 3.36 14.91 -12.52
C ALA A 246 4.30 14.31 -11.47
N VAL A 247 5.22 15.12 -10.95
CA VAL A 247 6.04 14.78 -9.79
C VAL A 247 5.92 15.91 -8.77
N LEU A 248 5.67 15.52 -7.52
CA LEU A 248 5.79 16.38 -6.35
C LEU A 248 7.21 16.21 -5.80
N GLU A 249 7.92 17.32 -5.65
CA GLU A 249 9.29 17.39 -5.16
C GLU A 249 9.35 18.34 -3.97
N GLN A 250 10.20 18.05 -2.99
CA GLN A 250 10.50 18.96 -1.89
C GLN A 250 11.99 19.30 -1.87
N HIS A 251 12.29 20.57 -1.62
CA HIS A 251 13.67 21.06 -1.53
C HIS A 251 14.17 20.93 -0.10
N ASP A 252 15.21 20.13 0.10
CA ASP A 252 15.89 20.04 1.40
C ASP A 252 17.00 21.11 1.50
N ARG A 253 18.15 20.83 2.12
CA ARG A 253 19.25 21.80 2.19
C ARG A 253 20.08 21.88 0.91
N ASP A 254 20.14 20.79 0.15
CA ASP A 254 21.13 20.61 -0.92
C ASP A 254 20.49 20.32 -2.29
N ASP A 255 19.30 19.69 -2.37
CA ASP A 255 18.66 19.37 -3.65
C ASP A 255 17.12 19.26 -3.59
N TRP A 256 16.49 19.11 -4.76
CA TRP A 256 15.08 18.73 -4.91
C TRP A 256 14.93 17.22 -4.91
N HIS A 257 14.14 16.70 -3.97
CA HIS A 257 13.87 15.28 -3.85
C HIS A 257 12.42 14.95 -4.19
N PRO A 258 12.16 13.91 -5.01
CA PRO A 258 10.80 13.48 -5.32
C PRO A 258 10.13 12.87 -4.09
N VAL A 259 8.89 13.28 -3.82
CA VAL A 259 8.03 12.76 -2.74
C VAL A 259 6.96 11.83 -3.30
N GLU A 260 6.33 12.19 -4.43
CA GLU A 260 5.33 11.34 -5.08
C GLU A 260 5.33 11.56 -6.60
N TYR A 261 5.10 10.47 -7.35
CA TYR A 261 4.82 10.50 -8.78
C TYR A 261 3.35 10.26 -9.04
N PHE A 262 2.75 11.10 -9.86
CA PHE A 262 1.38 10.98 -10.34
C PHE A 262 1.36 10.72 -11.84
N SER A 263 0.48 9.83 -12.31
CA SER A 263 0.23 9.68 -13.74
C SER A 263 -1.21 9.35 -14.06
N HIS A 264 -1.70 9.83 -15.19
CA HIS A 264 -3.06 9.60 -15.64
C HIS A 264 -3.17 9.43 -17.14
N LYS A 265 -4.00 8.49 -17.60
CA LYS A 265 -4.25 8.30 -19.03
C LYS A 265 -5.21 9.36 -19.55
N VAL A 266 -4.86 10.01 -20.66
CA VAL A 266 -5.77 10.95 -21.33
C VAL A 266 -6.88 10.15 -22.03
N SER A 267 -8.14 10.45 -21.69
CA SER A 267 -9.30 9.84 -22.35
C SER A 267 -9.31 10.14 -23.85
N PRO A 268 -9.84 9.27 -24.72
CA PRO A 268 -9.94 9.54 -26.17
C PRO A 268 -10.65 10.87 -26.52
N ILE A 269 -11.53 11.34 -25.64
CA ILE A 269 -12.22 12.63 -25.80
C ILE A 269 -11.24 13.80 -25.67
N ASN A 270 -10.23 13.67 -24.82
CA ASN A 270 -9.23 14.71 -24.54
C ASN A 270 -7.93 14.49 -25.34
N SER A 271 -7.76 13.35 -26.03
CA SER A 271 -6.59 13.10 -26.88
C SER A 271 -6.56 14.00 -28.12
N LEU A 272 -7.72 14.55 -28.51
CA LEU A 272 -7.90 15.48 -29.64
C LEU A 272 -7.68 16.96 -29.27
N ASP A 273 -7.43 17.28 -27.99
CA ASP A 273 -7.18 18.66 -27.56
C ASP A 273 -5.78 19.18 -27.94
N ASP A 274 -5.67 20.49 -28.16
CA ASP A 274 -4.40 21.22 -28.34
C ASP A 274 -3.45 20.97 -27.15
N ALA A 275 -2.14 20.95 -27.39
CA ALA A 275 -1.12 20.65 -26.38
C ALA A 275 -1.30 21.49 -25.11
N ARG A 276 -1.65 22.78 -25.26
CA ARG A 276 -1.89 23.71 -24.14
C ARG A 276 -3.04 23.29 -23.22
N LYS A 277 -4.11 22.69 -23.75
CA LYS A 277 -5.23 22.20 -22.93
C LYS A 277 -4.87 20.93 -22.17
N LYS A 278 -4.00 20.09 -22.76
CA LYS A 278 -3.49 18.89 -22.10
C LYS A 278 -2.55 19.24 -20.95
N GLU A 279 -1.68 20.23 -21.14
CA GLU A 279 -0.86 20.80 -20.07
C GLU A 279 -1.72 21.39 -18.94
N LEU A 280 -2.77 22.15 -19.28
CA LEU A 280 -3.70 22.67 -18.28
C LEU A 280 -4.43 21.55 -17.54
N LEU A 281 -4.84 20.48 -18.24
CA LEU A 281 -5.45 19.31 -17.62
C LEU A 281 -4.46 18.61 -16.68
N ALA A 282 -3.19 18.47 -17.08
CA ALA A 282 -2.13 17.91 -16.23
C ALA A 282 -1.98 18.69 -14.93
N PHE A 283 -1.89 20.01 -15.04
CA PHE A 283 -1.81 20.92 -13.90
C PHE A 283 -3.01 20.80 -12.96
N VAL A 284 -4.24 20.84 -13.50
CA VAL A 284 -5.47 20.70 -12.69
C VAL A 284 -5.58 19.33 -12.03
N MET A 285 -5.12 18.27 -12.68
CA MET A 285 -5.15 16.92 -12.11
C MET A 285 -4.12 16.76 -10.99
N ALA A 286 -2.92 17.32 -11.15
CA ALA A 286 -1.91 17.33 -10.10
C ALA A 286 -2.42 18.08 -8.85
N LEU A 287 -3.01 19.27 -9.02
CA LEU A 287 -3.63 20.05 -7.92
C LEU A 287 -4.87 19.42 -7.29
N LYS A 288 -5.46 18.40 -7.90
CA LYS A 288 -6.56 17.63 -7.29
C LYS A 288 -6.04 16.42 -6.52
N ARG A 289 -4.84 15.94 -6.86
CA ARG A 289 -4.18 14.83 -6.19
C ARG A 289 -3.53 15.30 -4.89
N TRP A 290 -2.86 16.46 -4.94
CA TRP A 290 -2.14 17.12 -3.85
C TRP A 290 -2.79 18.46 -3.51
#